data_AF-A0A9D6PGR5-F1
#
_entry.id   AF-A0A9D6PGR5-F1
#
_cell.length_a   1.000
_cell.length_b   1.000
_cell.length_c   1.000
_cell.angle_alpha   90.00
_cell.angle_beta   90.00
_cell.angle_gamma   90.00
#
_symmetry.space_group_name_H-M   'P 1'
#
loop_
_entity.id
_entity.type
_entity.pdbx_description
1 polymer ?
#
loop_
_entity_poly.entity_id
_entity_poly.type
_entity_poly.pdbx_seq_one_letter_code
_entity_poly.pdbx_strand_id
1 'polypeptide(L)'
;MRKILQRVDQNGALRYLNAICSIPDFSEKVRSEIESAEKPEDLKKIGSAALQLLSDSNVAQAIQFLKLGASCQVCNFTPDDKISISDPNPPFRKLRHLARLARTYSWFLDQKGDSNGAFEILTSIFMLGQHLEDHGMLISGMIALACRNIAVEALSEFRKAHSETVWKEKLTAFFKKIPKPSFNLKSLLLWERNGIEKILREAKGNHEIFKEFRIVIPASGNASSSDSANQLETSKSKADEENQKQKSFDFLVKLAESPDYDRLVDETLKLYDEVISHDHNSPK
;
A
#
# COMPACT_ATOMS: atom_id res chain seq x y z
N MET A 1 -20.27 -0.07 -40.11
CA MET A 1 -20.28 0.25 -38.66
C MET A 1 -19.50 -0.82 -37.91
N ARG A 2 -18.24 -0.54 -37.54
CA ARG A 2 -17.44 -1.46 -36.72
C ARG A 2 -17.95 -1.38 -35.28
N LYS A 3 -18.39 -2.52 -34.72
CA LYS A 3 -18.59 -2.69 -33.28
C LYS A 3 -17.24 -2.44 -32.61
N ILE A 4 -17.06 -1.24 -32.05
CA ILE A 4 -16.05 -1.04 -31.00
C ILE A 4 -16.58 -1.84 -29.82
N LEU A 5 -16.12 -3.08 -29.71
CA LEU A 5 -16.16 -3.80 -28.44
C LEU A 5 -15.41 -2.89 -27.45
N GLN A 6 -16.14 -2.22 -26.56
CA GLN A 6 -15.57 -1.67 -25.34
C GLN A 6 -14.86 -2.85 -24.66
N ARG A 7 -13.55 -2.98 -24.87
CA ARG A 7 -12.71 -3.75 -23.96
C ARG A 7 -12.87 -3.03 -22.64
N VAL A 8 -13.71 -3.58 -21.76
CA VAL A 8 -13.77 -3.15 -20.38
C VAL A 8 -12.35 -3.28 -19.87
N ASP A 9 -11.74 -2.16 -19.51
CA ASP A 9 -10.40 -2.12 -18.95
C ASP A 9 -10.36 -3.10 -17.77
N GLN A 10 -9.49 -4.12 -17.90
CA GLN A 10 -9.35 -5.19 -16.91
C GLN A 10 -8.38 -4.79 -15.79
N ASN A 11 -7.84 -3.56 -15.83
CA ASN A 11 -6.92 -3.04 -14.82
C ASN A 11 -7.67 -2.35 -13.67
N GLY A 12 -7.53 -2.90 -12.46
CA GLY A 12 -8.10 -2.35 -11.24
C GLY A 12 -7.47 -1.02 -10.78
N ALA A 13 -6.25 -0.70 -11.21
CA ALA A 13 -5.51 0.47 -10.72
C ALA A 13 -6.27 1.78 -10.96
N LEU A 14 -6.77 2.00 -12.18
CA LEU A 14 -7.56 3.20 -12.51
C LEU A 14 -8.84 3.28 -11.66
N ARG A 15 -9.42 2.14 -11.29
CA ARG A 15 -10.63 2.10 -10.45
C ARG A 15 -10.32 2.46 -9.02
N TYR A 16 -9.21 1.98 -8.47
CA TYR A 16 -8.76 2.41 -7.15
C TYR A 16 -8.35 3.88 -7.10
N LEU A 17 -7.74 4.40 -8.18
CA LEU A 17 -7.45 5.84 -8.31
C LEU A 17 -8.74 6.67 -8.36
N ASN A 18 -9.77 6.23 -9.09
CA ASN A 18 -11.07 6.89 -9.07
C ASN A 18 -11.74 6.79 -7.69
N ALA A 19 -11.61 5.64 -7.01
CA ALA A 19 -12.16 5.45 -5.67
C ALA A 19 -11.61 6.48 -4.68
N ILE A 20 -10.29 6.68 -4.63
CA ILE A 20 -9.67 7.67 -3.75
C ILE A 20 -9.98 9.12 -4.15
N CYS A 21 -10.18 9.40 -5.44
CA CYS A 21 -10.55 10.72 -5.94
C CYS A 21 -12.01 11.07 -5.62
N SER A 22 -12.88 10.07 -5.48
CA SER A 22 -14.26 10.23 -5.04
C SER A 22 -14.42 10.38 -3.52
N ILE A 23 -13.36 10.21 -2.71
CA ILE A 23 -13.47 10.45 -1.27
C ILE A 23 -13.60 11.97 -1.04
N PRO A 24 -14.70 12.46 -0.45
CA PRO A 24 -14.87 13.89 -0.20
C PRO A 24 -13.87 14.38 0.85
N ASP A 25 -13.57 15.67 0.87
CA ASP A 25 -12.76 16.26 1.92
C ASP A 25 -13.57 16.32 3.24
N PHE A 26 -12.95 15.91 4.34
CA PHE A 26 -13.53 15.97 5.68
C PHE A 26 -12.46 16.31 6.72
N SER A 27 -12.92 16.78 7.89
CA SER A 27 -12.02 17.19 8.97
C SER A 27 -11.20 16.04 9.53
N GLU A 28 -10.04 16.33 10.10
CA GLU A 28 -9.19 15.32 10.74
C GLU A 28 -9.90 14.61 11.90
N LYS A 29 -10.81 15.30 12.59
CA LYS A 29 -11.66 14.69 13.62
C LYS A 29 -12.56 13.60 13.03
N VAL A 30 -13.29 13.91 11.96
CA VAL A 30 -14.15 12.93 11.27
C VAL A 30 -13.31 11.77 10.73
N ARG A 31 -12.12 12.05 10.21
CA ARG A 31 -11.16 11.03 9.79
C ARG A 31 -10.82 10.07 10.92
N SER A 32 -10.39 10.59 12.06
CA SER A 32 -10.01 9.79 13.23
C SER A 32 -11.16 8.93 13.74
N GLU A 33 -12.39 9.46 13.77
CA GLU A 33 -13.59 8.71 14.14
C GLU A 33 -13.87 7.55 13.18
N ILE A 34 -13.79 7.78 11.87
CA ILE A 34 -13.98 6.71 10.86
C ILE A 34 -12.89 5.65 10.98
N GLU A 35 -11.63 6.06 11.15
CA GLU A 35 -10.49 5.15 11.19
C GLU A 35 -10.45 4.29 12.45
N SER A 36 -10.98 4.78 13.56
CA SER A 36 -11.05 4.07 14.85
C SER A 36 -12.26 3.15 15.00
N ALA A 37 -13.24 3.20 14.09
CA ALA A 37 -14.38 2.29 14.07
C ALA A 37 -13.99 0.91 13.49
N GLU A 38 -13.44 0.04 14.34
CA GLU A 38 -12.93 -1.27 13.93
C GLU A 38 -13.99 -2.36 13.95
N LYS A 39 -14.97 -2.25 14.86
CA LYS A 39 -16.03 -3.25 15.06
C LYS A 39 -17.42 -2.67 14.78
N PRO A 40 -18.43 -3.52 14.53
CA PRO A 40 -19.82 -3.07 14.31
C PRO A 40 -20.36 -2.18 15.45
N GLU A 41 -19.99 -2.46 16.70
CA GLU A 41 -20.45 -1.71 17.87
C GLU A 41 -19.85 -0.30 17.94
N ASP A 42 -18.69 -0.07 17.32
CA ASP A 42 -18.00 1.21 17.34
C ASP A 42 -18.72 2.28 16.53
N LEU A 43 -19.60 1.89 15.60
CA LEU A 43 -20.48 2.84 14.91
C LEU A 43 -21.38 3.64 15.85
N LYS A 44 -21.71 3.12 17.03
CA LYS A 44 -22.48 3.85 18.03
C LYS A 44 -21.68 4.96 18.70
N LYS A 45 -20.34 4.97 18.53
CA LYS A 45 -19.40 5.89 19.17
C LYS A 45 -18.93 7.00 18.23
N ILE A 46 -19.17 6.89 16.92
CA ILE A 46 -18.80 7.94 15.96
C ILE A 46 -19.81 9.09 15.98
N GLY A 47 -19.34 10.31 15.70
CA GLY A 47 -20.16 11.51 15.75
C GLY A 47 -21.16 11.62 14.59
N SER A 48 -22.13 12.53 14.73
CA SER A 48 -23.14 12.80 13.71
C SER A 48 -22.53 13.23 12.36
N ALA A 49 -21.44 13.99 12.37
CA ALA A 49 -20.73 14.40 11.16
C ALA A 49 -20.12 13.21 10.41
N ALA A 50 -19.54 12.23 11.13
CA ALA A 50 -19.02 11.01 10.53
C ALA A 50 -20.14 10.13 9.97
N LEU A 51 -21.26 9.99 10.69
CA LEU A 51 -22.45 9.29 10.18
C LEU A 51 -23.04 9.95 8.93
N GLN A 52 -23.06 11.28 8.89
CA GLN A 52 -23.52 12.04 7.72
C GLN A 52 -22.59 11.82 6.53
N LEU A 53 -21.26 11.81 6.74
CA LEU A 53 -20.28 11.47 5.72
C LEU A 53 -20.53 10.08 5.13
N LEU A 54 -20.85 9.07 5.96
CA LEU A 54 -21.19 7.73 5.47
C LEU A 54 -22.47 7.68 4.62
N SER A 55 -23.30 8.73 4.64
CA SER A 55 -24.48 8.85 3.78
C SER A 55 -24.22 9.67 2.51
N ASP A 56 -23.00 10.18 2.33
CA ASP A 56 -22.62 11.00 1.19
C ASP A 56 -22.54 10.16 -0.11
N SER A 57 -23.07 10.71 -1.22
CA SER A 57 -23.06 10.05 -2.53
C SER A 57 -21.66 9.81 -3.07
N ASN A 58 -20.69 10.67 -2.74
CA ASN A 58 -19.30 10.53 -3.14
C ASN A 58 -18.64 9.37 -2.40
N VAL A 59 -18.98 9.12 -1.13
CA VAL A 59 -18.54 7.92 -0.41
C VAL A 59 -19.14 6.68 -1.08
N ALA A 60 -20.44 6.67 -1.39
CA ALA A 60 -21.06 5.55 -2.11
C ALA A 60 -20.38 5.29 -3.47
N GLN A 61 -20.01 6.35 -4.20
CA GLN A 61 -19.27 6.25 -5.46
C GLN A 61 -17.84 5.70 -5.25
N ALA A 62 -17.13 6.14 -4.22
CA ALA A 62 -15.82 5.62 -3.87
C ALA A 62 -15.88 4.10 -3.58
N ILE A 63 -16.90 3.66 -2.84
CA ILE A 63 -17.15 2.25 -2.56
C ILE A 63 -17.49 1.48 -3.83
N GLN A 64 -18.28 2.06 -4.74
CA GLN A 64 -18.57 1.43 -6.03
C GLN A 64 -17.29 1.22 -6.86
N PHE A 65 -16.40 2.22 -6.91
CA PHE A 65 -15.12 2.08 -7.60
C PHE A 65 -14.17 1.07 -6.93
N LEU A 66 -14.16 0.99 -5.60
CA LEU A 66 -13.44 -0.06 -4.87
C LEU A 66 -13.92 -1.45 -5.31
N LYS A 67 -15.24 -1.68 -5.37
CA LYS A 67 -15.84 -2.95 -5.81
C LYS A 67 -15.50 -3.27 -7.26
N LEU A 68 -15.56 -2.27 -8.15
CA LEU A 68 -15.16 -2.43 -9.56
C LEU A 68 -13.67 -2.76 -9.71
N GLY A 69 -12.81 -2.14 -8.90
CA GLY A 69 -11.38 -2.48 -8.87
C GLY A 69 -11.14 -3.90 -8.36
N ALA A 70 -11.87 -4.31 -7.31
CA ALA A 70 -11.75 -5.65 -6.73
C ALA A 70 -12.24 -6.79 -7.64
N SER A 71 -13.09 -6.49 -8.63
CA SER A 71 -13.55 -7.48 -9.61
C SER A 71 -12.64 -7.59 -10.85
N CYS A 72 -11.63 -6.72 -10.97
CA CYS A 72 -10.63 -6.79 -12.02
C CYS A 72 -9.69 -7.99 -11.79
N GLN A 73 -9.12 -8.52 -12.88
CA GLN A 73 -8.20 -9.66 -12.83
C GLN A 73 -6.75 -9.24 -12.60
N VAL A 74 -6.42 -8.01 -12.98
CA VAL A 74 -5.07 -7.46 -12.87
C VAL A 74 -5.15 -6.07 -12.26
N CYS A 75 -4.11 -5.66 -11.57
CA CYS A 75 -3.96 -4.29 -11.06
C CYS A 75 -2.51 -3.85 -11.25
N ASN A 76 -2.29 -2.95 -12.20
CA ASN A 76 -0.96 -2.42 -12.49
C ASN A 76 -0.99 -0.90 -12.43
N PHE A 77 -0.28 -0.32 -11.45
CA PHE A 77 -0.13 1.12 -11.30
C PHE A 77 0.97 1.69 -12.21
N THR A 78 1.81 0.84 -12.80
CA THR A 78 2.91 1.19 -13.72
C THR A 78 2.58 0.70 -15.14
N PRO A 79 2.08 1.56 -16.04
CA PRO A 79 1.51 1.12 -17.33
C PRO A 79 2.49 0.44 -18.29
N ASP A 80 3.81 0.63 -18.14
CA ASP A 80 4.81 0.16 -19.12
C ASP A 80 5.76 -0.95 -18.59
N ASP A 81 5.56 -1.46 -17.37
CA ASP A 81 6.44 -2.44 -16.70
C ASP A 81 7.95 -2.06 -16.65
N LYS A 82 8.28 -0.83 -17.05
CA LYS A 82 9.62 -0.26 -16.99
C LYS A 82 9.76 0.48 -15.67
N ILE A 83 10.09 -0.27 -14.63
CA ILE A 83 10.38 0.29 -13.31
C ILE A 83 11.43 1.38 -13.48
N SER A 84 11.00 2.62 -13.24
CA SER A 84 11.82 3.79 -13.06
C SER A 84 11.65 4.25 -11.62
N ILE A 85 12.72 4.78 -11.01
CA ILE A 85 12.61 5.41 -9.69
C ILE A 85 11.67 6.64 -9.73
N SER A 86 11.43 7.17 -10.93
CA SER A 86 10.48 8.25 -11.23
C SER A 86 9.04 7.78 -11.42
N ASP A 87 8.78 6.47 -11.43
CA ASP A 87 7.42 5.96 -11.58
C ASP A 87 6.56 6.42 -10.39
N PRO A 88 5.31 6.85 -10.67
CA PRO A 88 4.43 7.33 -9.62
C PRO A 88 4.09 6.18 -8.68
N ASN A 89 4.61 6.25 -7.44
CA ASN A 89 4.15 5.39 -6.36
C ASN A 89 2.63 5.48 -6.24
N PRO A 90 1.92 4.34 -6.07
CA PRO A 90 0.52 4.37 -5.69
C PRO A 90 0.34 5.29 -4.47
N PRO A 91 -0.79 6.02 -4.37
CA PRO A 91 -1.05 6.90 -3.24
C PRO A 91 -1.42 6.09 -1.99
N PHE A 92 -0.43 5.39 -1.43
CA PHE A 92 -0.55 4.36 -0.40
C PHE A 92 -1.34 4.81 0.83
N ARG A 93 -1.10 6.03 1.30
CA ARG A 93 -1.84 6.61 2.43
C ARG A 93 -3.33 6.70 2.12
N LYS A 94 -3.70 7.15 0.91
CA LYS A 94 -5.10 7.26 0.49
C LYS A 94 -5.75 5.90 0.29
N LEU A 95 -5.02 4.90 -0.20
CA LEU A 95 -5.52 3.54 -0.36
C LEU A 95 -5.81 2.88 1.00
N ARG A 96 -4.94 3.08 1.99
CA ARG A 96 -5.20 2.63 3.37
C ARG A 96 -6.41 3.35 3.97
N HIS A 97 -6.56 4.65 3.71
CA HIS A 97 -7.72 5.43 4.15
C HIS A 97 -9.02 4.94 3.51
N LEU A 98 -8.99 4.62 2.21
CA LEU A 98 -10.11 3.99 1.51
C LEU A 98 -10.50 2.68 2.17
N ALA A 99 -9.55 1.81 2.51
CA ALA A 99 -9.82 0.55 3.21
C ALA A 99 -10.50 0.76 4.57
N ARG A 100 -10.03 1.72 5.37
CA ARG A 100 -10.63 2.07 6.68
C ARG A 100 -12.03 2.65 6.53
N LEU A 101 -12.23 3.59 5.61
CA LEU A 101 -13.54 4.15 5.28
C LEU A 101 -14.52 3.06 4.81
N ALA A 102 -14.06 2.16 3.93
CA ALA A 102 -14.86 1.06 3.41
C ALA A 102 -15.28 0.07 4.50
N ARG A 103 -14.39 -0.24 5.44
CA ARG A 103 -14.74 -1.05 6.62
C ARG A 103 -15.87 -0.39 7.41
N THR A 104 -15.72 0.89 7.78
CA THR A 104 -16.73 1.61 8.56
C THR A 104 -18.06 1.75 7.80
N TYR A 105 -18.00 1.96 6.47
CA TYR A 105 -19.19 1.97 5.62
C TYR A 105 -19.87 0.59 5.54
N SER A 106 -19.11 -0.51 5.55
CA SER A 106 -19.69 -1.86 5.58
C SER A 106 -20.51 -2.09 6.85
N TRP A 107 -20.03 -1.63 8.01
CA TRP A 107 -20.80 -1.66 9.27
C TRP A 107 -22.08 -0.85 9.16
N PHE A 108 -22.03 0.28 8.45
CA PHE A 108 -23.20 1.15 8.29
C PHE A 108 -24.27 0.51 7.41
N LEU A 109 -23.87 -0.18 6.35
CA LEU A 109 -24.78 -0.98 5.52
C LEU A 109 -25.37 -2.15 6.31
N ASP A 110 -24.54 -2.86 7.08
CA ASP A 110 -24.99 -4.01 7.86
C ASP A 110 -26.04 -3.62 8.91
N GLN A 111 -25.83 -2.51 9.62
CA GLN A 111 -26.82 -1.95 10.55
C GLN A 111 -28.14 -1.54 9.86
N LYS A 112 -28.10 -1.23 8.57
CA LYS A 112 -29.29 -0.94 7.75
C LYS A 112 -29.94 -2.20 7.17
N GLY A 113 -29.42 -3.39 7.48
CA GLY A 113 -29.93 -4.67 7.00
C GLY A 113 -29.34 -5.13 5.65
N ASP A 114 -28.35 -4.43 5.11
CA ASP A 114 -27.63 -4.84 3.89
C ASP A 114 -26.32 -5.57 4.22
N SER A 115 -26.46 -6.74 4.84
CA SER A 115 -25.32 -7.60 5.19
C SER A 115 -24.59 -8.15 3.96
N ASN A 116 -25.28 -8.27 2.81
CA ASN A 116 -24.65 -8.69 1.56
C ASN A 116 -23.71 -7.62 1.01
N GLY A 117 -24.18 -6.38 0.94
CA GLY A 117 -23.36 -5.24 0.55
C GLY A 117 -22.18 -5.06 1.49
N ALA A 118 -22.40 -5.19 2.80
CA ALA A 118 -21.33 -5.15 3.80
C ALA A 118 -20.25 -6.21 3.54
N PHE A 119 -20.63 -7.48 3.39
CA PHE A 119 -19.71 -8.58 3.09
C PHE A 119 -18.94 -8.37 1.77
N GLU A 120 -19.61 -7.89 0.73
CA GLU A 120 -19.00 -7.60 -0.57
C GLU A 120 -17.94 -6.51 -0.47
N ILE A 121 -18.17 -5.47 0.35
CA ILE A 121 -17.19 -4.42 0.61
C ILE A 121 -15.97 -4.97 1.34
N LEU A 122 -16.18 -5.76 2.40
CA LEU A 122 -15.09 -6.35 3.18
C LEU A 122 -14.19 -7.25 2.33
N THR A 123 -14.79 -8.08 1.47
CA THR A 123 -14.03 -8.90 0.51
C THR A 123 -13.36 -8.05 -0.58
N SER A 124 -13.94 -6.92 -0.98
CA SER A 124 -13.30 -5.97 -1.89
C SER A 124 -12.06 -5.29 -1.30
N ILE A 125 -12.06 -4.99 0.01
CA ILE A 125 -10.87 -4.49 0.71
C ILE A 125 -9.76 -5.53 0.70
N PHE A 126 -10.10 -6.81 0.91
CA PHE A 126 -9.13 -7.89 0.82
C PHE A 126 -8.50 -7.97 -0.58
N MET A 127 -9.32 -7.88 -1.63
CA MET A 127 -8.85 -7.87 -3.02
C MET A 127 -8.00 -6.64 -3.36
N LEU A 128 -8.32 -5.46 -2.84
CA LEU A 128 -7.44 -4.28 -2.94
C LEU A 128 -6.05 -4.60 -2.38
N GLY A 129 -6.00 -5.26 -1.22
CA GLY A 129 -4.74 -5.70 -0.65
C GLY A 129 -3.99 -6.70 -1.55
N GLN A 130 -4.69 -7.71 -2.09
CA GLN A 130 -4.08 -8.65 -3.04
C GLN A 130 -3.48 -7.92 -4.26
N HIS A 131 -4.25 -7.01 -4.86
CA HIS A 131 -3.81 -6.23 -6.01
C HIS A 131 -2.60 -5.32 -5.72
N LEU A 132 -2.49 -4.78 -4.51
CA LEU A 132 -1.31 -3.99 -4.11
C LEU A 132 -0.08 -4.86 -3.89
N GLU A 133 -0.27 -6.09 -3.45
CA GLU A 133 0.82 -7.04 -3.30
C GLU A 133 1.41 -7.43 -4.67
N ASP A 134 0.54 -7.72 -5.63
CA ASP A 134 0.91 -8.11 -6.99
C ASP A 134 1.67 -6.99 -7.74
N HIS A 135 1.66 -5.75 -7.24
CA HIS A 135 2.44 -4.64 -7.79
C HIS A 135 3.96 -4.83 -7.61
N GLY A 136 4.40 -5.65 -6.66
CA GLY A 136 5.80 -6.11 -6.56
C GLY A 136 6.75 -5.24 -5.72
N MET A 137 6.43 -3.96 -5.46
CA MET A 137 7.26 -3.14 -4.54
C MET A 137 7.06 -3.54 -3.07
N LEU A 138 8.13 -3.55 -2.27
CA LEU A 138 8.07 -3.84 -0.83
C LEU A 138 7.07 -2.96 -0.09
N ILE A 139 7.12 -1.65 -0.32
CA ILE A 139 6.17 -0.72 0.30
C ILE A 139 4.72 -1.05 -0.10
N SER A 140 4.47 -1.46 -1.35
CA SER A 140 3.16 -1.92 -1.79
C SER A 140 2.72 -3.17 -1.03
N GLY A 141 3.62 -4.13 -0.81
CA GLY A 141 3.36 -5.31 0.02
C GLY A 141 3.05 -4.97 1.48
N MET A 142 3.75 -4.01 2.10
CA MET A 142 3.44 -3.57 3.46
C MET A 142 2.05 -2.94 3.57
N ILE A 143 1.66 -2.16 2.57
CA ILE A 143 0.32 -1.54 2.49
C ILE A 143 -0.74 -2.61 2.19
N ALA A 144 -0.42 -3.57 1.31
CA ALA A 144 -1.27 -4.72 1.02
C ALA A 144 -1.60 -5.51 2.28
N LEU A 145 -0.58 -5.88 3.08
CA LEU A 145 -0.76 -6.56 4.36
C LEU A 145 -1.65 -5.75 5.31
N ALA A 146 -1.44 -4.43 5.40
CA ALA A 146 -2.28 -3.58 6.23
C ALA A 146 -3.76 -3.59 5.78
N CYS A 147 -4.02 -3.51 4.46
CA CYS A 147 -5.39 -3.57 3.92
C CYS A 147 -6.02 -4.95 4.17
N ARG A 148 -5.25 -6.03 4.01
CA ARG A 148 -5.74 -7.40 4.24
C ARG A 148 -5.99 -7.68 5.72
N ASN A 149 -5.16 -7.17 6.62
CA ASN A 149 -5.41 -7.26 8.06
C ASN A 149 -6.72 -6.56 8.44
N ILE A 150 -6.94 -5.33 7.95
CA ILE A 150 -8.22 -4.62 8.11
C ILE A 150 -9.39 -5.49 7.64
N ALA A 151 -9.28 -6.09 6.45
CA ALA A 151 -10.33 -6.94 5.90
C ALA A 151 -10.54 -8.23 6.69
N VAL A 152 -9.48 -8.93 7.10
CA VAL A 152 -9.57 -10.20 7.84
C VAL A 152 -10.14 -9.99 9.23
N GLU A 153 -9.69 -8.96 9.95
CA GLU A 153 -10.24 -8.60 11.26
C GLU A 153 -11.72 -8.25 11.14
N ALA A 154 -12.09 -7.43 10.15
CA ALA A 154 -13.48 -7.10 9.90
C ALA A 154 -14.31 -8.34 9.48
N LEU A 155 -13.84 -9.19 8.57
CA LEU A 155 -14.54 -10.42 8.18
C LEU A 155 -14.72 -11.37 9.38
N SER A 156 -13.77 -11.40 10.31
CA SER A 156 -13.87 -12.14 11.57
C SER A 156 -14.99 -11.56 12.47
N GLU A 157 -15.03 -10.24 12.67
CA GLU A 157 -16.11 -9.60 13.44
C GLU A 157 -17.48 -9.76 12.78
N PHE A 158 -17.54 -9.60 11.45
CA PHE A 158 -18.74 -9.87 10.66
C PHE A 158 -19.22 -11.31 10.87
N ARG A 159 -18.31 -12.29 10.84
CA ARG A 159 -18.65 -13.71 11.06
C ARG A 159 -19.18 -13.97 12.47
N LYS A 160 -18.70 -13.24 13.49
CA LYS A 160 -19.21 -13.33 14.87
C LYS A 160 -20.62 -12.79 14.98
N ALA A 161 -20.91 -11.66 14.33
CA ALA A 161 -22.23 -11.04 14.32
C ALA A 161 -23.26 -11.85 13.50
N HIS A 162 -22.81 -12.48 12.40
CA HIS A 162 -23.65 -13.22 11.45
C HIS A 162 -23.36 -14.72 11.52
N SER A 163 -23.88 -15.39 12.55
CA SER A 163 -23.57 -16.79 12.88
C SER A 163 -24.04 -17.84 11.84
N GLU A 164 -24.89 -17.45 10.90
CA GLU A 164 -25.56 -18.31 9.93
C GLU A 164 -24.58 -19.03 8.97
N THR A 165 -24.95 -20.25 8.55
CA THR A 165 -24.12 -21.09 7.68
C THR A 165 -23.80 -20.44 6.33
N VAL A 166 -24.74 -19.66 5.78
CA VAL A 166 -24.58 -18.98 4.48
C VAL A 166 -23.34 -18.08 4.43
N TRP A 167 -23.01 -17.40 5.52
CA TRP A 167 -21.85 -16.51 5.57
C TRP A 167 -20.54 -17.28 5.66
N LYS A 168 -20.52 -18.40 6.38
CA LYS A 168 -19.38 -19.33 6.39
C LYS A 168 -19.12 -19.88 4.99
N GLU A 169 -20.16 -20.28 4.27
CA GLU A 169 -20.05 -20.79 2.90
C GLU A 169 -19.53 -19.73 1.94
N LYS A 170 -20.06 -18.49 2.00
CA LYS A 170 -19.57 -17.37 1.20
C LYS A 170 -18.10 -17.05 1.47
N LEU A 171 -17.69 -16.99 2.75
CA LEU A 171 -16.30 -16.74 3.13
C LEU A 171 -15.38 -17.86 2.62
N THR A 172 -15.81 -19.11 2.76
CA THR A 172 -15.07 -20.27 2.24
C THR A 172 -14.95 -20.21 0.72
N ALA A 173 -16.03 -19.89 0.01
CA ALA A 173 -16.05 -19.77 -1.44
C ALA A 173 -15.15 -18.62 -1.94
N PHE A 174 -15.11 -17.50 -1.20
CA PHE A 174 -14.21 -16.39 -1.48
C PHE A 174 -12.75 -16.83 -1.36
N PHE A 175 -12.32 -17.35 -0.20
CA PHE A 175 -10.91 -17.73 0.01
C PHE A 175 -10.43 -18.91 -0.84
N LYS A 176 -11.34 -19.76 -1.32
CA LYS A 176 -11.00 -20.82 -2.31
C LYS A 176 -10.56 -20.25 -3.67
N LYS A 177 -10.97 -19.04 -4.02
CA LYS A 177 -10.64 -18.39 -5.30
C LYS A 177 -9.34 -17.58 -5.25
N ILE A 178 -8.83 -17.31 -4.05
CA ILE A 178 -7.61 -16.52 -3.86
C ILE A 178 -6.37 -17.40 -4.07
N PRO A 179 -5.31 -16.91 -4.72
CA PRO A 179 -4.04 -17.63 -4.84
C PRO A 179 -3.46 -18.07 -3.47
N LYS A 180 -2.76 -19.20 -3.46
CA LYS A 180 -2.03 -19.70 -2.27
C LYS A 180 -0.52 -19.82 -2.59
N PRO A 181 0.39 -19.29 -1.75
CA PRO A 181 0.10 -18.47 -0.58
C PRO A 181 -0.50 -17.15 -1.03
N SER A 182 -1.34 -16.59 -0.18
CA SER A 182 -1.96 -15.32 -0.49
C SER A 182 -0.96 -14.17 -0.37
N PHE A 183 0.11 -14.32 0.43
CA PHE A 183 1.22 -13.37 0.52
C PHE A 183 2.51 -14.05 0.06
N ASN A 184 3.23 -13.49 -0.93
CA ASN A 184 4.47 -14.07 -1.48
C ASN A 184 5.67 -13.15 -1.20
N LEU A 185 6.18 -13.21 0.04
CA LEU A 185 7.31 -12.40 0.50
C LEU A 185 8.54 -12.56 -0.40
N LYS A 186 8.87 -13.80 -0.78
CA LYS A 186 9.99 -14.08 -1.66
C LYS A 186 9.90 -13.36 -3.00
N SER A 187 8.73 -13.38 -3.65
CA SER A 187 8.55 -12.72 -4.95
C SER A 187 8.70 -11.21 -4.82
N LEU A 188 8.18 -10.63 -3.74
CA LEU A 188 8.31 -9.21 -3.44
C LEU A 188 9.77 -8.81 -3.15
N LEU A 189 10.51 -9.60 -2.38
CA LEU A 189 11.94 -9.36 -2.13
C LEU A 189 12.78 -9.53 -3.39
N LEU A 190 12.48 -10.52 -4.23
CA LEU A 190 13.14 -10.71 -5.53
C LEU A 190 12.89 -9.52 -6.46
N TRP A 191 11.64 -9.03 -6.50
CA TRP A 191 11.28 -7.86 -7.29
C TRP A 191 12.05 -6.62 -6.82
N GLU A 192 12.07 -6.36 -5.51
CA GLU A 192 12.79 -5.23 -4.93
C GLU A 192 14.30 -5.31 -5.16
N ARG A 193 14.90 -6.50 -4.94
CA ARG A 193 16.30 -6.79 -5.25
C ARG A 193 16.64 -6.43 -6.70
N ASN A 194 15.83 -6.89 -7.65
CA ASN A 194 16.05 -6.63 -9.08
C ASN A 194 15.88 -5.15 -9.44
N GLY A 195 14.92 -4.46 -8.82
CA GLY A 195 14.72 -3.02 -8.96
C GLY A 195 15.93 -2.23 -8.46
N ILE A 196 16.41 -2.53 -7.25
CA ILE A 196 17.59 -1.89 -6.65
C ILE A 196 18.84 -2.16 -7.49
N GLU A 197 19.06 -3.41 -7.93
CA GLU A 197 20.17 -3.75 -8.82
C GLU A 197 20.16 -2.88 -10.07
N LYS A 198 19.02 -2.81 -10.76
CA LYS A 198 18.88 -2.02 -12.00
C LYS A 198 19.17 -0.55 -11.74
N ILE A 199 18.56 0.04 -10.71
CA ILE A 199 18.71 1.47 -10.41
C ILE A 199 20.16 1.79 -10.02
N LEU A 200 20.80 1.00 -9.17
CA LEU A 200 22.18 1.24 -8.76
C LEU A 200 23.15 1.09 -9.94
N ARG A 201 22.97 0.05 -10.78
CA ARG A 201 23.80 -0.12 -11.98
C ARG A 201 23.60 1.01 -13.00
N GLU A 202 22.38 1.51 -13.16
CA GLU A 202 22.09 2.66 -14.02
C GLU A 202 22.68 3.96 -13.44
N ALA A 203 22.57 4.16 -12.12
CA ALA A 203 23.08 5.33 -11.44
C ALA A 203 24.60 5.49 -11.61
N LYS A 204 25.34 4.39 -11.79
CA LYS A 204 26.78 4.42 -12.14
C LYS A 204 27.08 5.18 -13.44
N GLY A 205 26.21 5.04 -14.45
CA GLY A 205 26.35 5.73 -15.74
C GLY A 205 25.56 7.04 -15.83
N ASN A 206 24.57 7.21 -14.95
CA ASN A 206 23.67 8.36 -14.90
C ASN A 206 23.49 8.83 -13.45
N HIS A 207 24.46 9.61 -12.96
CA HIS A 207 24.51 10.06 -11.58
C HIS A 207 23.27 10.85 -11.12
N GLU A 208 22.53 11.49 -12.03
CA GLU A 208 21.35 12.29 -11.70
C GLU A 208 20.26 11.47 -10.98
N ILE A 209 20.22 10.16 -11.20
CA ILE A 209 19.34 9.22 -10.48
C ILE A 209 19.55 9.31 -8.95
N PHE A 210 20.76 9.63 -8.48
CA PHE A 210 21.03 9.79 -7.05
C PHE A 210 20.22 10.89 -6.36
N LYS A 211 19.76 11.91 -7.11
CA LYS A 211 18.90 12.98 -6.57
C LYS A 211 17.52 12.47 -6.17
N GLU A 212 17.07 11.37 -6.77
CA GLU A 212 15.72 10.81 -6.56
C GLU A 212 15.64 9.96 -5.29
N PHE A 213 16.76 9.39 -4.82
CA PHE A 213 16.79 8.56 -3.61
C PHE A 213 16.53 9.33 -2.31
N ARG A 214 16.65 10.67 -2.32
CA ARG A 214 16.50 11.54 -1.13
C ARG A 214 17.26 11.03 0.11
N ILE A 215 18.36 10.32 -0.10
CA ILE A 215 19.19 9.78 0.99
C ILE A 215 19.88 10.95 1.67
N VAL A 216 19.74 10.99 2.99
CA VAL A 216 20.45 11.94 3.85
C VAL A 216 21.51 11.14 4.58
N ILE A 217 22.76 11.24 4.12
CA ILE A 217 23.88 10.60 4.80
C ILE A 217 24.21 11.45 6.03
N PRO A 218 24.08 10.92 7.25
CA PRO A 218 24.52 11.64 8.44
C PRO A 218 26.01 11.95 8.29
N ALA A 219 26.40 13.20 8.54
CA ALA A 219 27.79 13.58 8.51
C ALA A 219 28.56 12.69 9.49
N SER A 220 29.54 11.94 9.00
CA SER A 220 30.40 11.10 9.83
C SER A 220 31.07 11.96 10.91
N GLY A 221 30.75 11.68 12.17
CA GLY A 221 31.29 12.38 13.33
C GLY A 221 30.68 11.89 14.65
N ASN A 222 31.36 10.93 15.28
CA ASN A 222 31.15 10.38 16.62
C ASN A 222 30.02 9.37 16.80
N ALA A 223 30.35 8.11 16.52
CA ALA A 223 29.79 6.97 17.22
C ALA A 223 30.25 7.02 18.70
N SER A 224 29.47 7.68 19.55
CA SER A 224 29.53 7.50 20.99
C SER A 224 28.19 7.85 21.63
N SER A 225 27.79 6.97 22.56
CA SER A 225 26.62 7.00 23.45
C SER A 225 25.23 6.86 22.83
N SER A 226 24.75 5.62 22.90
CA SER A 226 23.38 5.29 23.29
C SER A 226 22.91 6.20 24.45
N ASP A 227 21.92 7.05 24.17
CA ASP A 227 20.99 7.71 25.11
C ASP A 227 20.68 9.14 24.64
N SER A 228 20.00 9.28 23.51
CA SER A 228 19.36 10.54 23.08
C SER A 228 18.33 10.28 21.97
N ALA A 229 17.47 9.27 22.13
CA ALA A 229 16.38 9.00 21.18
C ALA A 229 15.16 9.93 21.35
N ASN A 230 15.21 10.91 22.25
CA ASN A 230 14.14 11.88 22.44
C ASN A 230 14.74 13.26 22.67
N GLN A 231 14.62 14.12 21.65
CA GLN A 231 14.84 15.58 21.59
C GLN A 231 15.85 15.97 20.51
N LEU A 232 15.37 16.18 19.28
CA LEU A 232 15.81 17.29 18.42
C LEU A 232 14.92 17.40 17.15
N GLU A 233 13.62 17.68 17.33
CA GLU A 233 12.87 18.40 16.28
C GLU A 233 13.09 19.89 16.51
N THR A 234 14.29 20.37 16.20
CA THR A 234 14.56 21.80 16.04
C THR A 234 14.66 22.11 14.57
N SER A 235 13.80 23.02 14.14
CA SER A 235 13.71 23.69 12.85
C SER A 235 15.04 23.78 12.07
N LYS A 236 15.38 22.75 11.29
CA LYS A 236 16.42 22.88 10.27
C LYS A 236 15.93 23.87 9.24
N SER A 237 16.75 24.87 8.90
CA SER A 237 16.40 25.79 7.83
C SER A 237 16.33 25.00 6.51
N LYS A 238 15.45 25.38 5.58
CA LYS A 238 15.37 24.72 4.26
C LYS A 238 16.74 24.67 3.57
N ALA A 239 17.57 25.69 3.80
CA ALA A 239 18.93 25.75 3.28
C ALA A 239 19.86 24.66 3.85
N ASP A 240 19.70 24.28 5.12
CA ASP A 240 20.48 23.20 5.74
C ASP A 240 20.10 21.84 5.17
N GLU A 241 18.80 21.62 4.92
CA GLU A 241 18.29 20.39 4.31
C GLU A 241 18.78 20.23 2.86
N GLU A 242 18.75 21.32 2.09
CA GLU A 242 19.22 21.35 0.70
C GLU A 242 20.74 21.13 0.61
N ASN A 243 21.51 21.75 1.48
CA ASN A 243 22.96 21.51 1.59
C ASN A 243 23.27 20.05 1.97
N GLN A 244 22.50 19.46 2.89
CA GLN A 244 22.69 18.06 3.29
C GLN A 244 22.35 17.07 2.16
N LYS A 245 21.33 17.37 1.35
CA LYS A 245 20.99 16.61 0.14
C LYS A 245 22.10 16.69 -0.90
N GLN A 246 22.64 17.88 -1.15
CA GLN A 246 23.74 18.06 -2.11
C GLN A 246 24.99 17.30 -1.69
N LYS A 247 25.37 17.35 -0.40
CA LYS A 247 26.51 16.57 0.12
C LYS A 247 26.31 15.07 -0.02
N SER A 248 25.09 14.59 0.20
CA SER A 248 24.75 13.17 0.05
C SER A 248 24.82 12.74 -1.41
N PHE A 249 24.35 13.58 -2.32
CA PHE A 249 24.50 13.38 -3.77
C PHE A 249 25.98 13.31 -4.17
N ASP A 250 26.79 14.31 -3.80
CA ASP A 250 28.22 14.35 -4.15
C ASP A 250 28.99 13.13 -3.62
N PHE A 251 28.63 12.65 -2.43
CA PHE A 251 29.19 11.42 -1.87
C PHE A 251 28.83 10.19 -2.72
N LEU A 252 27.55 10.05 -3.10
CA LEU A 252 27.08 8.92 -3.92
C LEU A 252 27.72 8.92 -5.30
N VAL A 253 27.93 10.09 -5.91
CA VAL A 253 28.68 10.23 -7.17
C VAL A 253 30.12 9.73 -7.01
N LYS A 254 30.84 10.21 -5.99
CA LYS A 254 32.21 9.75 -5.73
C LYS A 254 32.28 8.25 -5.44
N LEU A 255 31.28 7.71 -4.76
CA LEU A 255 31.17 6.29 -4.50
C LEU A 255 30.95 5.51 -5.81
N ALA A 256 30.08 5.99 -6.69
CA ALA A 256 29.80 5.39 -8.01
C ALA A 256 31.01 5.37 -8.95
N GLU A 257 31.85 6.40 -8.87
CA GLU A 257 33.11 6.49 -9.61
C GLU A 257 34.23 5.63 -9.00
N SER A 258 34.04 5.13 -7.77
CA SER A 258 35.06 4.33 -7.09
C SER A 258 35.12 2.89 -7.64
N PRO A 259 36.30 2.24 -7.61
CA PRO A 259 36.42 0.84 -7.99
C PRO A 259 35.66 -0.11 -7.06
N ASP A 260 35.29 0.34 -5.86
CA ASP A 260 34.53 -0.42 -4.87
C ASP A 260 33.02 -0.42 -5.14
N TYR A 261 32.51 0.41 -6.06
CA TYR A 261 31.07 0.57 -6.26
C TYR A 261 30.37 -0.75 -6.57
N ASP A 262 30.88 -1.48 -7.57
CA ASP A 262 30.26 -2.74 -8.00
C ASP A 262 30.28 -3.78 -6.89
N ARG A 263 31.37 -3.83 -6.10
CA ARG A 263 31.48 -4.71 -4.93
C ARG A 263 30.43 -4.37 -3.89
N LEU A 264 30.20 -3.09 -3.59
CA LEU A 264 29.20 -2.65 -2.63
C LEU A 264 27.76 -2.89 -3.11
N VAL A 265 27.52 -2.74 -4.41
CA VAL A 265 26.24 -3.14 -5.03
C VAL A 265 26.02 -4.63 -4.83
N ASP A 266 26.99 -5.47 -5.18
CA ASP A 266 26.87 -6.92 -5.04
C ASP A 266 26.72 -7.35 -3.57
N GLU A 267 27.42 -6.71 -2.63
CA GLU A 267 27.23 -6.92 -1.18
C GLU A 267 25.82 -6.55 -0.71
N THR A 268 25.27 -5.45 -1.22
CA THR A 268 23.88 -5.05 -0.94
C THR A 268 22.88 -6.10 -1.47
N LEU A 269 23.12 -6.62 -2.67
CA LEU A 269 22.25 -7.65 -3.26
C LEU A 269 22.36 -8.99 -2.53
N LYS A 270 23.53 -9.34 -1.98
CA LYS A 270 23.69 -10.54 -1.14
C LYS A 270 22.84 -10.50 0.12
N LEU A 271 22.65 -9.32 0.74
CA LEU A 271 21.75 -9.19 1.89
C LEU A 271 20.31 -9.57 1.53
N TYR A 272 19.84 -9.20 0.33
CA TYR A 272 18.54 -9.66 -0.17
C TYR A 272 18.50 -11.17 -0.38
N ASP A 273 19.55 -11.74 -0.99
CA ASP A 273 19.65 -13.18 -1.24
C ASP A 273 19.64 -14.00 0.07
N GLU A 274 20.33 -13.51 1.11
CA GLU A 274 20.32 -14.10 2.46
C GLU A 274 18.91 -14.09 3.06
N VAL A 275 18.22 -12.95 3.05
CA VAL A 275 16.85 -12.84 3.58
C VAL A 275 15.88 -13.73 2.80
N ILE A 276 16.00 -13.77 1.47
CA ILE A 276 15.17 -14.65 0.60
C ILE A 276 15.39 -16.12 0.93
N SER A 277 16.63 -16.53 1.23
CA SER A 277 16.97 -17.93 1.55
C SER A 277 16.34 -18.43 2.86
N HIS A 278 15.99 -17.52 3.77
CA HIS A 278 15.35 -17.82 5.05
C HIS A 278 13.82 -17.96 4.97
N ASP A 279 13.17 -17.62 3.85
CA ASP A 279 11.73 -17.83 3.69
C ASP A 279 11.40 -19.28 3.27
N HIS A 280 11.21 -20.14 4.26
CA HIS A 280 10.84 -21.55 4.07
C HIS A 280 9.39 -21.77 3.62
N ASN A 281 8.54 -20.73 3.59
CA ASN A 281 7.10 -20.84 3.35
C ASN A 281 6.66 -20.46 1.93
N SER A 282 7.57 -19.95 1.09
CA SER A 282 7.27 -19.64 -0.29
C SER A 282 7.14 -20.91 -1.16
N PRO A 283 6.12 -21.03 -2.02
CA PRO A 283 5.98 -22.17 -2.93
C PRO A 283 7.21 -22.26 -3.83
N LYS A 284 7.66 -23.49 -4.06
CA LYS A 284 8.77 -23.81 -4.97
C LYS A 284 8.41 -23.51 -6.41
#